data_AF-A0A4S3J2W8-F1
#
_entry.id   AF-A0A4S3J2W8-F1
#
_cell.length_a   1.000
_cell.length_b   1.000
_cell.length_c   1.000
_cell.angle_alpha   90.00
_cell.angle_beta   90.00
_cell.angle_gamma   90.00
#
_symmetry.space_group_name_H-M   'P 1'
#
loop_
_entity.id
_entity.type
_entity.pdbx_description
1 polymer ?
#
loop_
_entity_poly.entity_id
_entity_poly.type
_entity_poly.pdbx_seq_one_letter_code
_entity_poly.pdbx_strand_id
1 'polypeptide(L)'
;MHILVVNDDGPPSSRLSPYIRPFVNALQNAGHLVSVAIPAASRSWIGKAHLIEASLKATYVPPDAFHDDATWDESTTTNQDRNTPKPEWVVIHNGTPASCVQLGLYNLFADREPIDLVISGPNHGRNASTIYNLSSGTVGGALEAATCGKRGIAISFGSKDPQHIDTIHAASRLAVKLVNHLYRNWDERVELYNLNIPMRADVETRPIRYTRALPYYWARGYLYAEETVDKANGDIQTSQADSCLITGTKPANVAGGSRLKERNFTWAAKLSDMKKALQASEEGTDAHTVLNGSTR
;
A
#
# COMPACT_ATOMS: atom_id res chain seq x y z
N MET A 1 11.71 -3.41 -19.28
CA MET A 1 11.46 -4.09 -18.00
C MET A 1 10.02 -4.56 -18.00
N HIS A 2 9.79 -5.77 -17.52
CA HIS A 2 8.50 -6.23 -17.05
C HIS A 2 8.41 -5.98 -15.55
N ILE A 3 7.48 -5.11 -15.16
CA ILE A 3 7.31 -4.64 -13.79
C ILE A 3 6.01 -5.23 -13.22
N LEU A 4 6.13 -5.91 -12.09
CA LEU A 4 4.98 -6.28 -11.26
C LEU A 4 4.67 -5.11 -10.32
N VAL A 5 3.46 -4.56 -10.41
CA VAL A 5 2.95 -3.54 -9.48
C VAL A 5 1.96 -4.17 -8.52
N VAL A 6 2.22 -3.98 -7.22
CA VAL A 6 1.31 -4.34 -6.12
C VAL A 6 1.06 -3.09 -5.26
N ASN A 7 0.12 -3.15 -4.32
CA ASN A 7 -0.02 -2.12 -3.27
C ASN A 7 -0.69 -2.72 -2.01
N ASP A 8 -0.90 -1.88 -1.00
CA ASP A 8 -1.70 -2.18 0.19
C ASP A 8 -2.97 -1.32 0.32
N ASP A 9 -3.17 -0.31 -0.52
CA ASP A 9 -4.41 0.48 -0.53
C ASP A 9 -5.58 -0.24 -1.23
N GLY A 10 -5.28 -1.21 -2.11
CA GLY A 10 -6.27 -1.95 -2.89
C GLY A 10 -6.63 -1.28 -4.23
N PRO A 11 -7.81 -1.59 -4.79
CA PRO A 11 -8.25 -1.11 -6.10
C PRO A 11 -8.34 0.42 -6.19
N PRO A 12 -8.23 1.00 -7.40
CA PRO A 12 -8.32 2.44 -7.60
C PRO A 12 -9.54 3.06 -6.94
N SER A 13 -9.34 4.16 -6.22
CA SER A 13 -10.42 4.99 -5.64
C SER A 13 -9.87 6.33 -5.21
N SER A 14 -10.66 7.40 -5.32
CA SER A 14 -10.28 8.73 -4.84
C SER A 14 -9.99 8.77 -3.33
N ARG A 15 -10.68 7.92 -2.55
CA ARG A 15 -10.54 7.88 -1.10
C ARG A 15 -9.33 7.08 -0.60
N LEU A 16 -9.12 5.87 -1.13
CA LEU A 16 -8.11 4.95 -0.58
C LEU A 16 -6.89 4.82 -1.47
N SER A 17 -7.07 4.68 -2.78
CA SER A 17 -6.01 4.36 -3.74
C SER A 17 -6.00 5.33 -4.93
N PRO A 18 -5.83 6.65 -4.70
CA PRO A 18 -5.94 7.64 -5.77
C PRO A 18 -4.76 7.61 -6.76
N TYR A 19 -3.66 6.97 -6.39
CA TYR A 19 -2.38 7.12 -7.09
C TYR A 19 -1.97 5.93 -7.96
N ILE A 20 -2.49 4.72 -7.70
CA ILE A 20 -2.03 3.51 -8.41
C ILE A 20 -2.30 3.58 -9.92
N ARG A 21 -3.48 4.04 -10.32
CA ARG A 21 -3.85 4.13 -11.75
C ARG A 21 -3.00 5.15 -12.51
N PRO A 22 -2.89 6.43 -12.07
CA PRO A 22 -1.98 7.38 -12.69
C PRO A 22 -0.53 6.89 -12.77
N PHE A 23 -0.05 6.18 -11.75
CA PHE A 23 1.30 5.65 -11.73
C PHE A 23 1.51 4.48 -12.69
N VAL A 24 0.58 3.52 -12.75
CA VAL A 24 0.62 2.42 -13.74
C VAL A 24 0.63 2.99 -15.16
N ASN A 25 -0.23 3.99 -15.44
CA ASN A 25 -0.24 4.68 -16.74
C ASN A 25 1.12 5.33 -17.03
N ALA A 26 1.76 5.96 -16.05
CA ALA A 26 3.08 6.57 -16.22
C ALA A 26 4.18 5.54 -16.53
N LEU A 27 4.15 4.36 -15.89
CA LEU A 27 5.07 3.26 -16.21
C LEU A 27 4.87 2.73 -17.63
N GLN A 28 3.62 2.52 -18.04
CA GLN A 28 3.28 2.05 -19.38
C GLN A 28 3.67 3.08 -20.46
N ASN A 29 3.40 4.36 -20.21
CA ASN A 29 3.80 5.47 -21.11
C ASN A 29 5.33 5.59 -21.24
N ALA A 30 6.09 5.12 -20.24
CA ALA A 30 7.54 5.04 -20.30
C ALA A 30 8.05 3.77 -21.04
N GLY A 31 7.16 2.97 -21.62
CA GLY A 31 7.49 1.78 -22.41
C GLY A 31 7.75 0.53 -21.59
N HIS A 32 7.30 0.48 -20.32
CA HIS A 32 7.40 -0.73 -19.51
C HIS A 32 6.22 -1.67 -19.75
N LEU A 33 6.48 -2.97 -19.77
CA LEU A 33 5.44 -3.97 -19.62
C LEU A 33 5.03 -3.98 -18.14
N VAL A 34 3.74 -3.82 -17.85
CA VAL A 34 3.25 -3.72 -16.47
C VAL A 34 2.20 -4.80 -16.23
N SER A 35 2.41 -5.59 -15.18
CA SER A 35 1.43 -6.52 -14.63
C SER A 35 1.02 -6.04 -13.25
N VAL A 36 -0.26 -6.05 -12.94
CA VAL A 36 -0.79 -5.50 -11.68
C VAL A 36 -1.48 -6.61 -10.89
N ALA A 37 -1.07 -6.82 -9.64
CA ALA A 37 -1.70 -7.75 -8.72
C ALA A 37 -1.90 -7.07 -7.35
N ILE A 38 -3.14 -6.85 -6.94
CA ILE A 38 -3.47 -6.02 -5.76
C ILE A 38 -4.50 -6.71 -4.87
N PRO A 39 -4.52 -6.44 -3.56
CA PRO A 39 -5.54 -6.98 -2.68
C PRO A 39 -6.92 -6.39 -3.00
N ALA A 40 -7.99 -7.17 -2.77
CA ALA A 40 -9.37 -6.73 -3.02
C ALA A 40 -9.88 -5.63 -2.08
N ALA A 41 -9.15 -5.35 -1.00
CA ALA A 41 -9.48 -4.30 -0.03
C ALA A 41 -8.18 -3.77 0.59
N SER A 42 -8.26 -2.59 1.21
CA SER A 42 -7.11 -2.00 1.91
C SER A 42 -6.57 -2.94 3.00
N ARG A 43 -5.24 -3.07 3.03
CA ARG A 43 -4.42 -3.82 3.99
C ARG A 43 -3.38 -2.91 4.64
N SER A 44 -3.74 -1.64 4.86
CA SER A 44 -2.90 -0.70 5.62
C SER A 44 -2.53 -1.28 6.99
N TRP A 45 -1.31 -1.00 7.45
CA TRP A 45 -0.76 -1.46 8.75
C TRP A 45 -0.49 -2.98 8.88
N ILE A 46 -0.52 -3.74 7.78
CA ILE A 46 -0.32 -5.21 7.82
C ILE A 46 1.16 -5.65 7.88
N GLY A 47 2.12 -4.77 7.58
CA GLY A 47 3.54 -5.12 7.44
C GLY A 47 3.80 -6.14 6.32
N LYS A 48 4.77 -7.05 6.52
CA LYS A 48 5.05 -8.18 5.60
C LYS A 48 4.38 -9.47 6.09
N ALA A 49 3.06 -9.58 5.93
CA ALA A 49 2.30 -10.75 6.40
C ALA A 49 1.87 -11.70 5.27
N HIS A 50 1.89 -13.00 5.55
CA HIS A 50 1.14 -14.03 4.82
C HIS A 50 0.06 -14.62 5.73
N LEU A 51 -1.12 -14.89 5.18
CA LEU A 51 -2.23 -15.52 5.90
C LEU A 51 -2.25 -17.02 5.56
N ILE A 52 -1.52 -17.83 6.32
CA ILE A 52 -1.18 -19.24 5.99
C ILE A 52 -2.41 -20.12 5.72
N GLU A 53 -3.51 -19.93 6.44
CA GLU A 53 -4.73 -20.74 6.31
C GLU A 53 -5.82 -20.07 5.46
N ALA A 54 -5.57 -18.87 4.94
CA ALA A 54 -6.54 -18.16 4.12
C ALA A 54 -6.49 -18.67 2.67
N SER A 55 -7.64 -19.08 2.14
CA SER A 55 -7.78 -19.29 0.70
C SER A 55 -7.83 -17.95 -0.04
N LEU A 56 -7.05 -17.84 -1.12
CA LEU A 56 -6.96 -16.65 -1.96
C LEU A 56 -7.69 -16.89 -3.27
N LYS A 57 -8.47 -15.91 -3.72
CA LYS A 57 -9.13 -15.92 -5.04
C LYS A 57 -8.63 -14.75 -5.86
N ALA A 58 -8.09 -15.04 -7.05
CA ALA A 58 -7.70 -14.04 -8.03
C ALA A 58 -8.85 -13.78 -9.01
N THR A 59 -9.18 -12.50 -9.21
CA THR A 59 -10.18 -12.02 -10.16
C THR A 59 -9.48 -11.11 -11.16
N TYR A 60 -9.61 -11.40 -12.45
CA TYR A 60 -9.06 -10.57 -13.53
C TYR A 60 -10.07 -9.49 -13.87
N VAL A 61 -9.64 -8.23 -13.76
CA VAL A 61 -10.51 -7.05 -13.88
C VAL A 61 -9.90 -6.12 -14.92
N PRO A 62 -10.61 -5.83 -16.02
CA PRO A 62 -10.18 -4.82 -16.98
C PRO A 62 -9.99 -3.46 -16.28
N PRO A 63 -8.94 -2.69 -16.60
CA PRO A 63 -8.73 -1.40 -15.96
C PRO A 63 -9.93 -0.47 -16.11
N ASP A 64 -10.68 -0.53 -17.21
CA ASP A 64 -11.82 0.36 -17.44
C ASP A 64 -13.07 -0.02 -16.64
N ALA A 65 -13.07 -1.17 -15.94
CA ALA A 65 -14.20 -1.67 -15.15
C ALA A 65 -14.19 -1.21 -13.69
N PHE A 66 -13.15 -0.52 -13.22
CA PHE A 66 -13.07 -0.02 -11.84
C PHE A 66 -13.88 1.26 -11.65
N HIS A 67 -14.63 1.30 -10.55
CA HIS A 67 -15.36 2.48 -10.06
C HIS A 67 -14.50 3.30 -9.09
N ASP A 68 -14.90 4.54 -8.79
CA ASP A 68 -14.16 5.44 -7.89
C ASP A 68 -14.28 5.10 -6.39
N ASP A 69 -14.91 3.97 -6.05
CA ASP A 69 -15.13 3.51 -4.68
C ASP A 69 -14.41 2.17 -4.38
N ALA A 70 -13.43 1.81 -5.21
CA ALA A 70 -12.66 0.57 -5.14
C ALA A 70 -13.46 -0.71 -5.46
N THR A 71 -14.64 -0.56 -6.06
CA THR A 71 -15.40 -1.68 -6.65
C THR A 71 -15.19 -1.76 -8.16
N TRP A 72 -15.76 -2.78 -8.81
CA TRP A 72 -15.68 -2.96 -10.25
C TRP A 72 -16.90 -3.69 -10.80
N ASP A 73 -17.15 -3.53 -12.09
CA ASP A 73 -18.24 -4.21 -12.78
C ASP A 73 -17.93 -5.70 -13.00
N GLU A 74 -18.71 -6.58 -12.35
CA GLU A 74 -18.60 -8.04 -12.54
C GLU A 74 -19.19 -8.50 -13.88
N SER A 75 -20.13 -7.74 -14.44
CA SER A 75 -20.83 -8.06 -15.68
C SER A 75 -20.13 -7.60 -16.94
N THR A 76 -18.94 -7.00 -16.82
CA THR A 76 -18.03 -6.75 -17.96
C THR A 76 -17.50 -8.08 -18.47
N THR A 77 -18.41 -8.86 -19.04
CA THR A 77 -18.07 -9.89 -20.02
C THR A 77 -17.16 -9.24 -21.03
N THR A 78 -16.10 -9.95 -21.40
CA THR A 78 -15.15 -9.63 -22.46
C THR A 78 -15.88 -9.56 -23.81
N ASN A 79 -16.79 -8.61 -23.96
CA ASN A 79 -17.49 -8.27 -25.19
C ASN A 79 -16.66 -7.28 -26.02
N GLN A 80 -15.35 -7.50 -26.06
CA GLN A 80 -14.41 -6.72 -26.86
C GLN A 80 -13.75 -7.66 -27.87
N ASP A 81 -13.72 -7.22 -29.12
CA ASP A 81 -13.02 -7.80 -30.26
C ASP A 81 -11.88 -8.76 -29.84
N ARG A 82 -12.00 -10.03 -30.23
CA ARG A 82 -11.02 -11.10 -29.98
C ARG A 82 -9.60 -10.82 -30.49
N ASN A 83 -9.34 -9.67 -31.10
CA ASN A 83 -8.09 -9.34 -31.76
C ASN A 83 -7.10 -8.55 -30.90
N THR A 84 -7.49 -7.97 -29.76
CA THR A 84 -6.53 -7.33 -28.83
C THR A 84 -6.96 -7.48 -27.38
N PRO A 85 -6.43 -8.47 -26.63
CA PRO A 85 -6.67 -8.56 -25.20
C PRO A 85 -6.10 -7.31 -24.51
N LYS A 86 -6.96 -6.54 -23.82
CA LYS A 86 -6.50 -5.46 -22.93
C LYS A 86 -5.83 -6.09 -21.70
N PRO A 87 -4.72 -5.52 -21.19
CA PRO A 87 -4.06 -6.05 -20.01
C PRO A 87 -4.95 -5.87 -18.78
N GLU A 88 -5.46 -6.98 -18.23
CA GLU A 88 -6.27 -7.02 -17.02
C GLU A 88 -5.40 -6.84 -15.77
N TRP A 89 -5.96 -6.20 -14.74
CA TRP A 89 -5.40 -6.19 -13.39
C TRP A 89 -5.92 -7.40 -12.63
N VAL A 90 -5.12 -7.94 -11.72
CA VAL A 90 -5.54 -9.06 -10.88
C VAL A 90 -5.87 -8.56 -9.48
N VAL A 91 -7.11 -8.74 -9.06
CA VAL A 91 -7.59 -8.40 -7.73
C VAL A 91 -7.68 -9.68 -6.89
N ILE A 92 -6.99 -9.70 -5.75
CA ILE A 92 -6.82 -10.89 -4.91
C ILE A 92 -7.63 -10.75 -3.62
N HIS A 93 -8.72 -11.52 -3.53
CA HIS A 93 -9.51 -11.62 -2.31
C HIS A 93 -8.73 -12.33 -1.21
N ASN A 94 -8.85 -11.84 0.02
CA ASN A 94 -8.05 -12.25 1.18
C ASN A 94 -6.53 -12.06 1.02
N GLY A 95 -6.09 -11.40 -0.06
CA GLY A 95 -4.68 -11.14 -0.31
C GLY A 95 -4.09 -10.11 0.66
N THR A 96 -2.81 -10.31 0.97
CA THR A 96 -1.90 -9.29 1.50
C THR A 96 -0.99 -8.80 0.36
N PRO A 97 -0.29 -7.67 0.50
CA PRO A 97 0.70 -7.24 -0.49
C PRO A 97 1.75 -8.33 -0.77
N ALA A 98 2.22 -9.03 0.26
CA ALA A 98 3.17 -10.13 0.11
C ALA A 98 2.58 -11.30 -0.70
N SER A 99 1.34 -11.71 -0.43
CA SER A 99 0.72 -12.78 -1.24
C SER A 99 0.48 -12.33 -2.69
N CYS A 100 0.19 -11.05 -2.92
CA CYS A 100 0.05 -10.50 -4.28
C CYS A 100 1.38 -10.55 -5.05
N VAL A 101 2.50 -10.27 -4.38
CA VAL A 101 3.84 -10.41 -4.98
C VAL A 101 4.12 -11.86 -5.33
N GLN A 102 3.92 -12.80 -4.40
CA GLN A 102 4.15 -14.23 -4.65
C GLN A 102 3.32 -14.74 -5.84
N LEU A 103 2.01 -14.51 -5.82
CA LEU A 103 1.13 -14.94 -6.91
C LEU A 103 1.51 -14.27 -8.24
N GLY A 104 1.84 -12.98 -8.22
CA GLY A 104 2.28 -12.24 -9.41
C GLY A 104 3.59 -12.76 -9.99
N LEU A 105 4.55 -13.11 -9.15
CA LEU A 105 5.86 -13.62 -9.58
C LEU A 105 5.78 -15.05 -10.17
N TYR A 106 4.90 -15.90 -9.62
CA TYR A 106 4.99 -17.35 -9.86
C TYR A 106 3.75 -18.00 -10.46
N ASN A 107 2.60 -17.33 -10.50
CA ASN A 107 1.33 -17.98 -10.89
C ASN A 107 0.50 -17.20 -11.91
N LEU A 108 0.40 -15.88 -11.77
CA LEU A 108 -0.64 -15.09 -12.46
C LEU A 108 -0.27 -14.64 -13.88
N PHE A 109 1.02 -14.53 -14.20
CA PHE A 109 1.50 -13.93 -15.45
C PHE A 109 2.46 -14.85 -16.21
N ALA A 110 2.20 -16.16 -16.17
CA ALA A 110 3.06 -17.19 -16.77
C ALA A 110 3.10 -17.14 -18.31
N ASP A 111 2.16 -16.43 -18.94
CA ASP A 111 2.07 -16.19 -20.38
C ASP A 111 2.89 -14.96 -20.86
N ARG A 112 3.60 -14.28 -19.94
CA ARG A 112 4.37 -13.07 -20.20
C ARG A 112 5.86 -13.31 -19.95
N GLU A 113 6.69 -12.35 -20.36
CA GLU A 113 8.11 -12.31 -20.02
C GLU A 113 8.33 -12.40 -18.50
N PRO A 114 9.50 -12.86 -18.01
CA PRO A 114 9.78 -12.89 -16.58
C PRO A 114 9.71 -11.49 -15.93
N ILE A 115 9.24 -11.43 -14.68
CA ILE A 115 9.24 -10.18 -13.92
C ILE A 115 10.69 -9.79 -13.56
N ASP A 116 11.07 -8.58 -13.98
CA ASP A 116 12.37 -7.96 -13.74
C ASP A 116 12.43 -7.23 -12.39
N LEU A 117 11.32 -6.59 -12.01
CA LEU A 117 11.23 -5.67 -10.88
C LEU A 117 9.84 -5.75 -10.26
N VAL A 118 9.78 -5.71 -8.92
CA VAL A 118 8.53 -5.50 -8.19
C VAL A 118 8.49 -4.08 -7.65
N ILE A 119 7.39 -3.39 -7.92
CA ILE A 119 7.07 -2.10 -7.29
C ILE A 119 5.85 -2.30 -6.41
N SER A 120 5.97 -1.88 -5.16
CA SER A 120 4.86 -1.84 -4.22
C SER A 120 4.46 -0.39 -3.98
N GLY A 121 3.23 -0.01 -4.33
CA GLY A 121 2.68 1.33 -4.26
C GLY A 121 2.21 1.90 -5.62
N PRO A 122 2.01 3.23 -5.71
CA PRO A 122 2.31 4.22 -4.69
C PRO A 122 1.30 4.19 -3.54
N ASN A 123 1.79 4.18 -2.32
CA ASN A 123 0.94 4.29 -1.12
C ASN A 123 0.29 5.68 -1.04
N HIS A 124 -0.98 5.71 -0.63
CA HIS A 124 -1.67 6.93 -0.27
C HIS A 124 -1.17 7.40 1.09
N GLY A 125 -0.08 8.16 1.14
CA GLY A 125 0.56 8.63 2.37
C GLY A 125 2.01 8.17 2.47
N ARG A 126 2.74 8.76 3.44
CA ARG A 126 4.17 8.48 3.64
C ARG A 126 4.41 7.23 4.49
N ASN A 127 5.46 6.50 4.15
CA ASN A 127 6.08 5.46 4.97
C ASN A 127 7.47 5.95 5.37
N ALA A 128 7.53 6.82 6.38
CA ALA A 128 8.75 7.45 6.90
C ALA A 128 8.83 7.25 8.41
N SER A 129 10.04 7.01 8.93
CA SER A 129 10.36 6.42 10.25
C SER A 129 10.20 4.90 10.33
N THR A 130 10.87 4.30 11.33
CA THR A 130 10.89 2.85 11.55
C THR A 130 9.50 2.27 11.79
N ILE A 131 8.64 2.96 12.57
CA ILE A 131 7.31 2.42 12.89
C ILE A 131 6.42 2.30 11.65
N TYR A 132 6.41 3.33 10.80
CA TYR A 132 5.65 3.28 9.57
C TYR A 132 6.23 2.26 8.59
N ASN A 133 7.56 2.17 8.48
CA ASN A 133 8.18 1.18 7.61
C ASN A 133 7.85 -0.26 8.02
N LEU A 134 7.87 -0.57 9.32
CA LEU A 134 7.58 -1.91 9.84
C LEU A 134 6.10 -2.29 9.73
N SER A 135 5.20 -1.32 9.89
CA SER A 135 3.76 -1.56 9.75
C SER A 135 3.27 -1.47 8.29
N SER A 136 4.06 -0.94 7.36
CA SER A 136 3.64 -0.70 5.98
C SER A 136 3.46 -1.99 5.19
N GLY A 137 2.27 -2.19 4.62
CA GLY A 137 2.04 -3.21 3.62
C GLY A 137 2.77 -2.91 2.31
N THR A 138 2.89 -1.62 1.97
CA THR A 138 3.70 -1.16 0.83
C THR A 138 5.15 -1.63 0.95
N VAL A 139 5.81 -1.35 2.08
CA VAL A 139 7.19 -1.83 2.34
C VAL A 139 7.21 -3.35 2.42
N GLY A 140 6.18 -3.97 3.01
CA GLY A 140 6.00 -5.42 3.03
C GLY A 140 6.00 -6.08 1.65
N GLY A 141 5.35 -5.48 0.65
CA GLY A 141 5.39 -5.99 -0.73
C GLY A 141 6.80 -5.95 -1.33
N ALA A 142 7.55 -4.85 -1.13
CA ALA A 142 8.93 -4.76 -1.60
C ALA A 142 9.87 -5.72 -0.85
N LEU A 143 9.65 -5.92 0.45
CA LEU A 143 10.36 -6.93 1.24
C LEU A 143 10.08 -8.34 0.73
N GLU A 144 8.84 -8.65 0.35
CA GLU A 144 8.51 -9.97 -0.20
C GLU A 144 9.28 -10.22 -1.50
N ALA A 145 9.35 -9.22 -2.38
CA ALA A 145 10.14 -9.32 -3.61
C ALA A 145 11.61 -9.65 -3.32
N ALA A 146 12.22 -8.93 -2.36
CA ALA A 146 13.59 -9.19 -1.93
C ALA A 146 13.75 -10.62 -1.38
N THR A 147 12.83 -11.11 -0.55
CA THR A 147 12.86 -12.49 -0.04
C THR A 147 12.64 -13.55 -1.13
N CYS A 148 12.04 -13.17 -2.25
CA CYS A 148 11.93 -13.98 -3.46
C CYS A 148 13.15 -13.87 -4.40
N GLY A 149 14.22 -13.17 -4.00
CA GLY A 149 15.40 -12.96 -4.84
C GLY A 149 15.16 -11.99 -6.01
N LYS A 150 14.13 -11.14 -5.92
CA LYS A 150 13.79 -10.11 -6.90
C LYS A 150 14.06 -8.72 -6.34
N ARG A 151 14.44 -7.78 -7.21
CA ARG A 151 14.56 -6.37 -6.82
C ARG A 151 13.18 -5.82 -6.45
N GLY A 152 13.10 -5.11 -5.34
CA GLY A 152 11.88 -4.52 -4.81
C GLY A 152 12.02 -3.01 -4.56
N ILE A 153 11.05 -2.22 -5.02
CA ILE A 153 10.95 -0.79 -4.67
C ILE A 153 9.59 -0.51 -4.04
N ALA A 154 9.57 -0.03 -2.80
CA ALA A 154 8.38 0.54 -2.19
C ALA A 154 8.28 2.03 -2.54
N ILE A 155 7.10 2.49 -2.93
CA ILE A 155 6.87 3.90 -3.32
C ILE A 155 5.70 4.44 -2.50
N SER A 156 5.89 5.62 -1.91
CA SER A 156 4.91 6.29 -1.06
C SER A 156 4.74 7.75 -1.49
N PHE A 157 3.50 8.16 -1.75
CA PHE A 157 3.16 9.53 -2.13
C PHE A 157 2.68 10.27 -0.87
N GLY A 158 3.46 11.27 -0.44
CA GLY A 158 3.54 11.75 0.94
C GLY A 158 2.35 12.57 1.48
N SER A 159 1.15 12.44 0.92
CA SER A 159 -0.07 13.15 1.35
C SER A 159 -1.26 12.20 1.46
N LYS A 160 -2.10 12.44 2.47
CA LYS A 160 -3.43 11.80 2.65
C LYS A 160 -4.58 12.73 2.20
N ASP A 161 -4.26 13.99 1.88
CA ASP A 161 -5.24 14.96 1.41
C ASP A 161 -5.41 14.83 -0.10
N PRO A 162 -6.59 15.16 -0.67
CA PRO A 162 -6.78 15.21 -2.11
C PRO A 162 -5.73 16.08 -2.80
N GLN A 163 -5.17 15.59 -3.90
CA GLN A 163 -4.12 16.25 -4.66
C GLN A 163 -4.62 16.65 -6.04
N HIS A 164 -4.12 17.78 -6.56
CA HIS A 164 -4.37 18.17 -7.94
C HIS A 164 -3.76 17.12 -8.89
N ILE A 165 -4.44 16.86 -10.02
CA ILE A 165 -4.01 15.85 -10.98
C ILE A 165 -2.59 16.10 -11.50
N ASP A 166 -2.21 17.37 -11.72
CA ASP A 166 -0.86 17.72 -12.17
C ASP A 166 0.21 17.37 -11.14
N THR A 167 -0.09 17.50 -9.85
CA THR A 167 0.81 17.10 -8.76
C THR A 167 0.98 15.58 -8.74
N ILE A 168 -0.10 14.83 -8.95
CA ILE A 168 -0.05 13.37 -9.05
C ILE A 168 0.81 12.95 -10.24
N HIS A 169 0.58 13.55 -11.42
CA HIS A 169 1.37 13.27 -12.61
C HIS A 169 2.85 13.63 -12.44
N ALA A 170 3.17 14.76 -11.80
CA ALA A 170 4.55 15.14 -11.50
C ALA A 170 5.24 14.12 -10.58
N ALA A 171 4.55 13.69 -9.52
CA ALA A 171 5.04 12.64 -8.61
C ALA A 171 5.24 11.29 -9.34
N SER A 172 4.30 10.89 -10.22
CA SER A 172 4.41 9.68 -11.03
C SER A 172 5.58 9.75 -12.02
N ARG A 173 5.80 10.87 -12.72
CA ARG A 173 6.96 11.03 -13.61
C ARG A 173 8.28 10.95 -12.85
N LEU A 174 8.37 11.61 -11.68
CA LEU A 174 9.56 11.50 -10.83
C LEU A 174 9.79 10.07 -10.36
N ALA A 175 8.73 9.37 -9.92
CA ALA A 175 8.81 7.98 -9.49
C ALA A 175 9.33 7.07 -10.61
N VAL A 176 8.80 7.20 -11.82
CA VAL A 176 9.27 6.43 -13.00
C VAL A 176 10.73 6.75 -13.34
N LYS A 177 11.15 8.01 -13.26
CA LYS A 177 12.56 8.40 -13.45
C LYS A 177 13.47 7.74 -12.42
N LEU A 178 13.06 7.73 -11.15
CA LEU A 178 13.82 7.12 -10.05
C LEU A 178 13.88 5.59 -10.18
N VAL A 179 12.76 4.94 -10.49
CA VAL A 179 12.69 3.50 -10.77
C VAL A 179 13.69 3.11 -11.84
N ASN A 180 13.69 3.83 -12.97
CA ASN A 180 14.62 3.57 -14.07
C ASN A 180 16.08 3.80 -13.66
N HIS A 181 16.36 4.85 -12.87
CA HIS A 181 17.70 5.13 -12.38
C HIS A 181 18.19 4.03 -11.44
N LEU A 182 17.41 3.67 -10.43
CA LEU A 182 17.76 2.67 -9.42
C LEU A 182 17.93 1.28 -10.03
N TYR A 183 17.05 0.88 -10.95
CA TYR A 183 17.17 -0.43 -11.59
C TYR A 183 18.48 -0.56 -12.40
N ARG A 184 18.89 0.50 -13.12
CA ARG A 184 20.15 0.49 -13.88
C ARG A 184 21.39 0.58 -13.01
N ASN A 185 21.28 1.23 -11.84
CA ASN A 185 22.40 1.52 -10.94
C ASN A 185 22.21 0.87 -9.56
N TRP A 186 21.69 -0.36 -9.54
CA TRP A 186 21.32 -1.01 -8.30
C TRP A 186 22.58 -1.37 -7.49
N ASP A 187 22.72 -0.81 -6.29
CA ASP A 187 23.77 -1.21 -5.36
C ASP A 187 23.55 -2.65 -4.89
N GLU A 188 24.53 -3.53 -5.10
CA GLU A 188 24.46 -4.96 -4.76
C GLU A 188 24.29 -5.23 -3.26
N ARG A 189 24.60 -4.24 -2.40
CA ARG A 189 24.41 -4.33 -0.95
C ARG A 189 22.97 -3.98 -0.52
N VAL A 190 22.14 -3.53 -1.46
CA VAL A 190 20.77 -3.08 -1.18
C VAL A 190 19.78 -4.14 -1.63
N GLU A 191 18.99 -4.65 -0.68
CA GLU A 191 17.91 -5.60 -0.97
C GLU A 191 16.66 -4.92 -1.56
N LEU A 192 16.34 -3.72 -1.09
CA LEU A 192 15.19 -2.93 -1.57
C LEU A 192 15.40 -1.43 -1.36
N TYR A 193 14.68 -0.62 -2.13
CA TYR A 193 14.58 0.83 -1.92
C TYR A 193 13.18 1.22 -1.43
N ASN A 194 13.10 2.13 -0.45
CA ASN A 194 11.84 2.71 0.04
C ASN A 194 11.80 4.21 -0.28
N LEU A 195 11.07 4.55 -1.34
CA LEU A 195 10.95 5.91 -1.85
C LEU A 195 9.76 6.63 -1.23
N ASN A 196 9.99 7.84 -0.74
CA ASN A 196 8.92 8.73 -0.31
C ASN A 196 8.98 10.04 -1.11
N ILE A 197 7.93 10.27 -1.91
CA ILE A 197 7.81 11.42 -2.80
C ILE A 197 6.81 12.41 -2.19
N PRO A 198 7.23 13.65 -1.87
CA PRO A 198 6.31 14.65 -1.35
C PRO A 198 5.35 15.12 -2.45
N MET A 199 4.07 15.26 -2.13
CA MET A 199 3.06 15.70 -3.10
C MET A 199 3.12 17.20 -3.29
N ARG A 200 3.89 17.64 -4.30
CA ARG A 200 4.09 19.04 -4.66
C ARG A 200 4.19 19.22 -6.17
N ALA A 201 3.75 20.37 -6.66
CA ALA A 201 3.86 20.69 -8.09
C ALA A 201 5.32 20.81 -8.56
N ASP A 202 6.23 21.27 -7.70
CA ASP A 202 7.65 21.46 -7.99
C ASP A 202 8.52 20.20 -7.73
N VAL A 203 7.91 19.06 -7.39
CA VAL A 203 8.60 17.86 -6.87
C VAL A 203 9.71 17.35 -7.79
N GLU A 204 9.56 17.48 -9.12
CA GLU A 204 10.54 17.03 -10.11
C GLU A 204 11.87 17.81 -10.08
N THR A 205 11.86 19.02 -9.52
CA THR A 205 13.05 19.90 -9.39
C THR A 205 13.65 19.89 -7.99
N ARG A 206 13.00 19.23 -7.04
CA ARG A 206 13.45 19.16 -5.65
C ARG A 206 14.62 18.19 -5.49
N PRO A 207 15.50 18.40 -4.49
CA PRO A 207 16.56 17.46 -4.19
C PRO A 207 16.02 16.06 -3.89
N ILE A 208 16.77 15.04 -4.33
CA ILE A 208 16.58 13.64 -3.95
C ILE A 208 17.74 13.27 -3.03
N ARG A 209 17.47 12.66 -1.87
CA ARG A 209 18.49 12.36 -0.86
C ARG A 209 18.39 10.95 -0.33
N TYR A 210 19.52 10.24 -0.23
CA TYR A 210 19.57 9.05 0.62
C TYR A 210 19.47 9.45 2.09
N THR A 211 18.68 8.73 2.86
CA THR A 211 18.39 9.03 4.27
C THR A 211 18.38 7.77 5.11
N ARG A 212 18.67 7.90 6.41
CA ARG A 212 18.34 6.86 7.38
C ARG A 212 16.88 6.96 7.82
N ALA A 213 16.29 5.85 8.22
CA ALA A 213 14.98 5.87 8.85
C ALA A 213 15.06 6.56 10.23
N LEU A 214 14.14 7.48 10.51
CA LEU A 214 13.96 8.03 11.87
C LEU A 214 13.54 6.90 12.82
N PRO A 215 14.31 6.61 13.89
CA PRO A 215 13.86 5.69 14.92
C PRO A 215 12.63 6.24 15.64
N TYR A 216 11.60 5.42 15.82
CA TYR A 216 10.42 5.76 16.61
C TYR A 216 10.11 4.69 17.65
N TYR A 217 9.76 5.15 18.85
CA TYR A 217 9.34 4.32 19.99
C TYR A 217 8.01 4.84 20.53
N TRP A 218 7.12 3.92 20.93
CA TRP A 218 5.83 4.30 21.49
C TRP A 218 5.98 5.08 22.78
N ALA A 219 5.50 6.33 22.80
CA ALA A 219 5.62 7.21 23.97
C ALA A 219 4.95 6.64 25.24
N ARG A 220 3.93 5.78 25.10
CA ARG A 220 3.13 5.27 26.24
C ARG A 220 3.13 3.76 26.42
N GLY A 221 3.87 2.99 25.62
CA GLY A 221 3.97 1.51 25.76
C GLY A 221 2.69 0.70 25.55
N TYR A 222 1.50 1.30 25.53
CA TYR A 222 0.22 0.67 25.22
C TYR A 222 -0.40 1.23 23.94
N LEU A 223 -1.04 0.35 23.17
CA LEU A 223 -1.72 0.68 21.90
C LEU A 223 -3.22 0.42 21.94
N TYR A 224 -3.69 -0.21 23.00
CA TYR A 224 -5.07 -0.63 23.17
C TYR A 224 -5.62 -0.09 24.48
N ALA A 225 -6.91 0.23 24.48
CA ALA A 225 -7.67 0.58 25.69
C ALA A 225 -8.82 -0.42 25.85
N GLU A 226 -9.13 -0.77 27.09
CA GLU A 226 -10.29 -1.59 27.41
C GLU A 226 -11.58 -0.79 27.14
N GLU A 227 -12.55 -1.41 26.49
CA GLU A 227 -13.86 -0.81 26.30
C GLU A 227 -14.59 -0.76 27.65
N THR A 228 -14.82 0.45 28.16
CA THR A 228 -15.69 0.65 29.34
C THR A 228 -17.15 0.54 28.90
N VAL A 229 -17.96 -0.22 29.64
CA VAL A 229 -19.38 -0.51 29.32
C VAL A 229 -20.27 0.75 29.27
N ASP A 230 -19.79 1.91 29.72
CA ASP A 230 -20.55 3.17 29.83
C ASP A 230 -20.37 4.14 28.64
N LYS A 231 -20.65 3.69 27.40
CA LYS A 231 -20.86 4.61 26.25
C LYS A 231 -22.00 4.15 25.34
N ALA A 232 -23.17 3.93 25.92
CA ALA A 232 -24.42 4.18 25.19
C ALA A 232 -24.79 5.65 25.42
N ASN A 233 -24.72 6.45 24.36
CA ASN A 233 -25.05 7.89 24.25
C ASN A 233 -23.90 8.88 24.52
N GLY A 234 -23.39 9.50 23.45
CA GLY A 234 -22.68 10.78 23.50
C GLY A 234 -21.49 10.90 22.55
N ASP A 235 -21.72 11.55 21.41
CA ASP A 235 -20.78 12.12 20.45
C ASP A 235 -19.77 11.20 19.74
N ILE A 236 -20.24 10.70 18.60
CA ILE A 236 -19.44 10.15 17.52
C ILE A 236 -18.77 11.32 16.77
N GLN A 237 -17.52 11.64 17.12
CA GLN A 237 -16.57 12.19 16.14
C GLN A 237 -15.83 11.02 15.50
N THR A 238 -16.38 10.53 14.40
CA THR A 238 -15.80 9.50 13.54
C THR A 238 -14.51 10.02 12.91
N SER A 239 -13.36 9.57 13.42
CA SER A 239 -12.20 9.34 12.55
C SER A 239 -12.39 7.94 11.97
N GLN A 240 -12.78 7.87 10.69
CA GLN A 240 -12.93 6.64 9.94
C GLN A 240 -11.58 5.92 9.86
N ALA A 241 -11.38 4.96 10.75
CA ALA A 241 -10.48 3.85 10.52
C ALA A 241 -11.33 2.77 9.83
N ASP A 242 -11.05 2.53 8.54
CA ASP A 242 -11.65 1.44 7.80
C ASP A 242 -11.29 0.12 8.48
N SER A 243 -12.27 -0.42 9.21
CA SER A 243 -12.17 -1.74 9.82
C SER A 243 -12.15 -2.79 8.73
N CYS A 244 -11.03 -3.50 8.63
CA CYS A 244 -10.93 -4.77 7.95
C CYS A 244 -12.00 -5.73 8.52
N LEU A 245 -13.10 -5.92 7.77
CA LEU A 245 -14.15 -6.88 8.08
C LEU A 245 -13.58 -8.30 7.96
N ILE A 246 -13.17 -8.88 9.08
CA ILE A 246 -13.16 -10.33 9.23
C ILE A 246 -14.61 -10.72 9.54
N THR A 247 -15.25 -11.41 8.61
CA THR A 247 -16.61 -11.95 8.76
C THR A 247 -16.67 -12.91 9.94
N GLY A 248 -17.06 -12.40 11.10
CA GLY A 248 -17.50 -13.19 12.24
C GLY A 248 -18.99 -13.49 12.10
N THR A 249 -19.31 -14.70 11.69
CA THR A 249 -20.65 -15.28 11.70
C THR A 249 -21.29 -15.07 13.08
N LYS A 250 -22.49 -14.47 13.15
CA LYS A 250 -23.26 -14.41 14.40
C LYS A 250 -23.50 -15.84 14.91
N PRO A 251 -23.06 -16.22 16.13
CA PRO A 251 -23.46 -17.50 16.68
C PRO A 251 -24.92 -17.40 17.14
N ALA A 252 -25.72 -18.37 16.71
CA ALA A 252 -27.04 -18.61 17.26
C ALA A 252 -26.93 -18.89 18.77
N ASN A 253 -27.89 -18.37 19.54
CA ASN A 253 -28.01 -18.59 20.98
C ASN A 253 -28.07 -20.09 21.30
N VAL A 254 -26.95 -20.65 21.78
CA VAL A 254 -26.95 -21.92 22.49
C VAL A 254 -26.72 -21.60 23.97
N ALA A 255 -27.79 -21.76 24.75
CA ALA A 255 -27.74 -21.63 26.19
C ALA A 255 -26.97 -22.83 26.79
N GLY A 256 -25.88 -22.57 27.52
CA GLY A 256 -25.22 -23.60 28.32
C GLY A 256 -23.79 -23.27 28.77
N GLY A 257 -23.65 -22.84 30.03
CA GLY A 257 -22.58 -23.33 30.92
C GLY A 257 -21.11 -23.13 30.55
N SER A 258 -20.62 -21.89 30.62
CA SER A 258 -19.31 -21.46 31.13
C SER A 258 -19.12 -20.03 30.66
N ARG A 259 -19.44 -19.02 31.49
CA ARG A 259 -19.09 -17.63 31.15
C ARG A 259 -17.61 -17.46 31.43
N LEU A 260 -16.78 -17.82 30.46
CA LEU A 260 -15.38 -17.42 30.44
C LEU A 260 -15.33 -15.89 30.63
N LYS A 261 -14.31 -15.41 31.35
CA LYS A 261 -14.13 -13.98 31.57
C LYS A 261 -13.64 -13.35 30.27
N GLU A 262 -14.49 -12.51 29.67
CA GLU A 262 -14.19 -11.78 28.43
C GLU A 262 -13.91 -10.30 28.74
N ARG A 263 -12.98 -9.70 27.99
CA ARG A 263 -12.62 -8.27 28.06
C ARG A 263 -12.37 -7.78 26.64
N ASN A 264 -13.00 -6.68 26.27
CA ASN A 264 -12.88 -6.11 24.94
C ASN A 264 -11.88 -4.95 24.94
N PHE A 265 -11.10 -4.86 23.87
CA PHE A 265 -10.10 -3.82 23.69
C PHE A 265 -10.18 -3.23 22.30
N THR A 266 -9.97 -1.91 22.20
CA THR A 266 -9.92 -1.18 20.94
C THR A 266 -8.58 -0.52 20.75
N TRP A 267 -8.21 -0.29 19.48
CA TRP A 267 -7.02 0.48 19.15
C TRP A 267 -7.18 1.91 19.66
N ALA A 268 -6.25 2.34 20.52
CA ALA A 268 -6.26 3.62 21.19
C ALA A 268 -4.90 4.34 21.11
N ALA A 269 -4.06 3.96 20.14
CA ALA A 269 -2.74 4.57 19.97
C ALA A 269 -2.88 6.05 19.60
N LYS A 270 -2.14 6.92 20.31
CA LYS A 270 -2.15 8.37 20.08
C LYS A 270 -1.29 8.73 18.88
N LEU A 271 -1.91 8.79 17.71
CA LEU A 271 -1.24 9.20 16.46
C LEU A 271 -0.72 10.65 16.50
N SER A 272 -1.24 11.49 17.39
CA SER A 272 -0.77 12.87 17.58
C SER A 272 0.66 12.95 18.14
N ASP A 273 1.03 12.05 19.05
CA ASP A 273 2.38 11.98 19.61
C ASP A 273 3.38 11.57 18.51
N MET A 274 2.97 10.64 17.64
CA MET A 274 3.74 10.22 16.48
C MET A 274 3.94 11.35 15.46
N LYS A 275 2.88 12.13 15.16
CA LYS A 275 2.98 13.30 14.27
C LYS A 275 3.97 14.33 14.81
N LYS A 276 3.95 14.61 16.12
CA LYS A 276 4.91 15.53 16.75
C LYS A 276 6.35 15.03 16.64
N ALA A 277 6.59 13.74 16.89
CA ALA A 277 7.91 13.15 16.75
C ALA A 277 8.45 13.24 15.31
N LEU A 278 7.59 12.98 14.32
CA LEU A 278 7.96 13.17 12.91
C LEU A 278 8.28 14.65 12.59
N GLN A 279 7.49 15.60 13.11
CA GLN A 279 7.74 17.03 12.89
C GLN A 279 9.03 17.51 13.55
N ALA A 280 9.42 16.93 14.69
CA ALA A 280 10.66 17.23 15.40
C ALA A 280 11.87 16.43 14.86
N SER A 281 11.73 15.75 13.73
CA SER A 281 12.79 14.91 13.17
C SER A 281 14.02 15.73 12.72
N GLU A 282 15.19 15.14 12.96
CA GLU A 282 16.50 15.74 12.67
C GLU A 282 16.92 15.57 11.20
N GLU A 283 17.79 16.46 10.73
CA GLU A 283 18.34 16.40 9.36
C GLU A 283 19.04 15.07 9.08
N GLY A 284 18.93 14.59 7.83
CA GLY A 284 19.44 13.29 7.40
C GLY A 284 18.49 12.12 7.66
N THR A 285 17.38 12.34 8.37
CA THR A 285 16.31 11.35 8.48
C THR A 285 15.31 11.45 7.32
N ASP A 286 14.66 10.33 7.05
CA ASP A 286 13.60 10.23 6.06
C ASP A 286 12.40 11.14 6.35
N ALA A 287 11.94 11.15 7.60
CA ALA A 287 10.85 11.98 8.06
C ALA A 287 11.13 13.47 7.81
N HIS A 288 12.32 13.95 8.20
CA HIS A 288 12.72 15.34 8.02
C HIS A 288 12.79 15.72 6.54
N THR A 289 13.41 14.86 5.73
CA THR A 289 13.62 15.10 4.30
C THR A 289 12.30 15.23 3.54
N VAL A 290 11.36 14.31 3.78
CA VAL A 290 10.04 14.30 3.13
C VAL A 290 9.18 15.46 3.61
N LEU A 291 9.18 15.75 4.91
CA LEU A 291 8.42 16.87 5.47
C LEU A 291 8.91 18.23 4.97
N ASN A 292 10.22 18.35 4.69
CA ASN A 292 10.81 19.52 4.04
C ASN A 292 10.65 19.51 2.52
N GLY A 293 9.83 18.61 1.96
CA GLY A 293 9.45 18.61 0.55
C GLY A 293 10.53 18.08 -0.39
N SER A 294 11.52 17.33 0.11
CA SER A 294 12.50 16.62 -0.73
C SER A 294 12.14 15.14 -0.85
N THR A 295 12.46 14.53 -1.98
CA THR A 295 12.31 13.08 -2.14
C THR A 295 13.43 12.36 -1.39
N ARG A 296 13.11 11.25 -0.74
CA ARG A 296 14.09 10.34 -0.13
C ARG A 296 13.96 8.93 -0.64
#